data_AF-A0A942L3W3-F1
#
_entry.id   AF-A0A942L3W3-F1
#
_cell.length_a   1.000
_cell.length_b   1.000
_cell.length_c   1.000
_cell.angle_alpha   90.00
_cell.angle_beta   90.00
_cell.angle_gamma   90.00
#
_symmetry.space_group_name_H-M   'P 1'
#
loop_
_entity.id
_entity.type
_entity.pdbx_description
1 polymer ?
#
loop_
_entity_poly.entity_id
_entity_poly.type
_entity_poly.pdbx_seq_one_letter_code
_entity_poly.pdbx_strand_id
1 'polypeptide(L)'
;MEQLMAFNNWLNGIVWGPPILVLIVGTGIYLTLKVNFLQVTHIGFALKNTIMKVFEKQETSATEITPFQALSTAVAATVGVGNI
;
A
#
# COMPACT_ATOMS: atom_id res chain seq x y z
N MET A 1 -25.48 1.56 -29.54
CA MET A 1 -25.15 0.86 -28.26
C MET A 1 -23.89 0.00 -28.41
N GLU A 2 -23.76 -0.82 -29.45
CA GLU A 2 -22.58 -1.69 -29.63
C GLU A 2 -21.25 -0.96 -29.84
N GLN A 3 -21.20 0.11 -30.65
CA GLN A 3 -19.96 0.87 -30.87
C GLN A 3 -19.44 1.58 -29.61
N LEU A 4 -20.33 2.02 -28.73
CA LEU A 4 -19.96 2.62 -27.44
C LEU A 4 -19.38 1.56 -26.50
N MET A 5 -19.96 0.36 -26.47
CA MET A 5 -19.42 -0.76 -25.68
C MET A 5 -18.07 -1.24 -26.22
N ALA A 6 -17.91 -1.29 -27.54
CA ALA A 6 -16.64 -1.66 -28.18
C ALA A 6 -15.52 -0.64 -27.87
N PHE A 7 -15.83 0.65 -27.95
CA PHE A 7 -14.89 1.72 -27.58
C PHE A 7 -14.54 1.65 -26.09
N ASN A 8 -15.52 1.47 -25.21
CA ASN A 8 -15.30 1.33 -23.77
C ASN A 8 -14.43 0.10 -23.44
N ASN A 9 -14.63 -1.03 -24.11
CA ASN A 9 -13.82 -2.23 -23.88
C ASN A 9 -12.37 -2.04 -24.35
N TRP A 10 -12.17 -1.39 -25.50
CA TRP A 10 -10.84 -1.04 -25.98
C TRP A 10 -10.10 -0.11 -25.02
N LEU A 11 -10.80 0.92 -24.52
CA LEU A 11 -10.25 1.89 -23.58
C LEU A 11 -9.96 1.26 -22.21
N ASN A 12 -10.85 0.39 -21.72
CA ASN A 12 -10.62 -0.37 -20.49
C ASN A 12 -9.41 -1.32 -20.61
N GLY A 13 -9.22 -1.97 -21.76
CA GLY A 13 -8.07 -2.85 -22.00
C GLY A 13 -6.73 -2.12 -22.03
N ILE A 14 -6.73 -0.83 -22.38
CA ILE A 14 -5.53 0.00 -22.38
C ILE A 14 -5.29 0.65 -21.02
N VAL A 15 -6.34 1.21 -20.40
CA VAL A 15 -6.21 1.90 -19.11
C VAL A 15 -5.94 0.89 -18.00
N TRP A 16 -6.83 -0.09 -17.81
CA TRP A 16 -6.70 -1.07 -16.73
C TRP A 16 -5.76 -2.24 -17.06
N GLY A 17 -5.14 -2.21 -18.23
CA GLY A 17 -4.25 -3.25 -18.71
C GLY A 17 -2.76 -2.98 -18.42
N PRO A 18 -1.86 -3.38 -19.34
CA PRO A 18 -0.41 -3.30 -19.14
C PRO A 18 0.15 -1.92 -18.74
N PRO A 19 -0.36 -0.78 -19.24
CA PRO A 19 0.18 0.54 -18.90
C PRO A 19 0.09 0.88 -17.40
N ILE A 20 -1.06 0.65 -16.76
CA ILE A 20 -1.20 0.91 -15.31
C ILE A 20 -0.28 -0.02 -14.51
N LEU A 21 -0.17 -1.29 -14.89
CA LEU A 21 0.72 -2.24 -14.22
C LEU A 21 2.19 -1.80 -14.32
N VAL A 22 2.64 -1.38 -15.50
CA VAL A 22 4.00 -0.87 -15.72
C VAL A 22 4.23 0.41 -14.91
N LEU A 23 3.25 1.32 -14.82
CA LEU A 23 3.37 2.53 -14.01
C LEU A 23 3.46 2.21 -12.51
N ILE A 24 2.66 1.27 -12.00
CA ILE A 24 2.70 0.86 -10.59
C ILE A 24 4.04 0.22 -10.25
N VAL A 25 4.49 -0.77 -11.05
CA VAL A 25 5.77 -1.45 -10.83
C VAL A 25 6.94 -0.49 -11.02
N GLY A 26 6.93 0.32 -12.08
CA GLY A 26 7.95 1.30 -12.38
C GLY A 26 8.09 2.35 -11.27
N THR A 27 6.97 2.86 -10.74
CA THR A 27 6.97 3.78 -9.61
C THR A 27 7.51 3.11 -8.34
N GLY A 28 7.15 1.85 -8.10
CA GLY A 28 7.67 1.06 -6.98
C GLY A 28 9.19 0.90 -7.03
N ILE A 29 9.74 0.56 -8.20
CA ILE A 29 11.19 0.43 -8.42
C ILE A 29 11.87 1.79 -8.28
N TYR A 30 11.33 2.82 -8.91
CA TYR A 30 11.88 4.18 -8.84
C TYR A 30 11.97 4.68 -7.40
N LEU A 31 10.90 4.53 -6.61
CA LEU A 31 10.90 4.90 -5.20
C LEU A 31 11.90 4.06 -4.40
N THR A 32 11.96 2.75 -4.63
CA THR A 32 12.90 1.84 -3.95
C THR A 32 14.35 2.26 -4.15
N LEU A 33 14.73 2.66 -5.37
CA LEU A 33 16.06 3.17 -5.68
C LEU A 33 16.30 4.54 -5.05
N LYS A 34 15.31 5.46 -5.13
CA LYS A 34 15.42 6.82 -4.58
C LYS A 34 15.58 6.82 -3.05
N VAL A 35 14.94 5.89 -2.36
CA VAL A 35 15.04 5.76 -0.89
C VAL A 35 16.14 4.79 -0.45
N ASN A 36 17.07 4.39 -1.34
CA ASN A 36 18.19 3.49 -1.06
C ASN A 36 17.78 2.18 -0.37
N PHE A 37 16.76 1.49 -0.91
CA PHE A 37 16.27 0.22 -0.36
C PHE A 37 15.85 0.34 1.12
N LEU A 38 15.05 1.38 1.43
CA LEU A 38 14.50 1.60 2.77
C LEU A 38 13.74 0.36 3.29
N GLN A 39 13.11 -0.42 2.39
CA GLN A 39 12.46 -1.68 2.78
C GLN A 39 13.43 -2.69 3.42
N VAL A 40 14.72 -2.69 3.06
CA VAL A 40 15.70 -3.65 3.62
C VAL A 40 16.51 -3.01 4.75
N THR A 41 16.88 -1.74 4.60
CA THR A 41 17.76 -1.06 5.57
C THR A 41 17.03 -0.60 6.83
N HIS A 42 15.73 -0.26 6.73
CA HIS A 42 14.97 0.35 7.82
C HIS A 42 13.86 -0.53 8.41
N ILE A 43 13.68 -1.78 7.96
CA ILE A 43 12.71 -2.69 8.61
C ILE A 43 13.01 -2.85 10.10
N GLY A 44 14.28 -3.01 10.50
CA GLY A 44 14.64 -3.14 11.92
C GLY A 44 14.36 -1.86 12.73
N PHE A 45 14.64 -0.69 12.15
CA PHE A 45 14.37 0.60 12.79
C PHE A 45 12.87 0.90 12.87
N ALA A 46 12.11 0.61 11.82
CA ALA A 46 10.66 0.77 11.76
C ALA A 46 9.97 -0.21 12.72
N LEU A 47 10.38 -1.48 12.76
CA LEU A 47 9.82 -2.47 13.69
C LEU A 47 10.10 -2.07 15.14
N LYS A 48 11.31 -1.59 15.43
CA LYS A 48 11.67 -1.09 16.77
C LYS A 48 10.88 0.17 17.14
N ASN A 49 10.71 1.13 16.23
CA ASN A 49 9.98 2.36 16.54
C ASN A 49 8.45 2.23 16.47
N THR A 50 7.92 1.24 15.75
CA THR A 50 6.48 1.00 15.65
C THR A 50 6.04 -0.02 16.69
N ILE A 51 6.63 -1.21 16.73
CA ILE A 51 6.20 -2.26 17.68
C ILE A 51 6.68 -1.95 19.11
N MET A 52 7.92 -1.52 19.30
CA MET A 52 8.45 -1.30 20.66
C MET A 52 7.85 -0.05 21.33
N LYS A 53 7.51 1.01 20.56
CA LYS A 53 6.81 2.20 21.07
C LYS A 53 5.29 2.04 21.18
N VAL A 54 4.68 1.07 20.49
CA VAL A 54 3.27 0.71 20.69
C VAL A 54 3.02 0.17 22.11
N PHE A 55 4.04 -0.42 22.74
CA PHE A 55 3.97 -0.85 24.14
C PHE A 55 4.31 0.27 25.14
N GLU A 56 4.92 1.38 24.70
CA GLU A 56 5.06 2.58 25.53
C GLU A 56 3.72 3.35 25.49
N LYS A 57 3.04 3.42 26.64
CA LYS A 57 1.82 4.22 26.82
C LYS A 57 2.09 5.68 26.41
N GLN A 58 1.73 6.07 25.19
CA GLN A 58 1.48 7.48 24.88
C GLN A 58 0.02 7.78 25.22
N GLU A 59 -0.20 8.87 25.94
CA GLU A 59 -1.53 9.40 26.24
C GLU A 59 -2.22 9.77 24.92
N THR A 60 -3.06 8.86 24.42
CA THR A 60 -3.79 9.08 23.18
C THR A 60 -5.03 9.92 23.46
N SER A 61 -5.21 10.97 22.69
CA SER A 61 -6.44 11.75 22.59
C SER A 61 -7.61 10.79 22.30
N ALA A 62 -8.79 10.98 22.90
CA ALA A 62 -9.95 10.08 22.77
C ALA A 62 -10.48 9.86 21.32
N THR A 63 -9.88 10.52 20.33
CA THR A 63 -10.23 10.47 18.91
C THR A 63 -9.12 9.87 18.04
N GLU A 64 -7.93 9.62 18.58
CA GLU A 64 -6.80 9.08 17.83
C GLU A 64 -6.70 7.56 18.04
N ILE A 65 -6.71 6.81 16.92
CA ILE A 65 -6.50 5.37 16.93
C ILE A 65 -5.06 5.05 17.32
N THR A 66 -4.87 3.98 18.07
CA THR A 66 -3.52 3.58 18.47
C THR A 66 -2.72 3.11 17.24
N PRO A 67 -1.38 3.24 17.23
CA PRO A 67 -0.57 2.78 16.10
C PRO A 67 -0.74 1.27 15.83
N PHE A 68 -1.09 0.48 16.85
CA PHE A 68 -1.47 -0.92 16.69
C PHE A 68 -2.80 -1.08 15.95
N GLN A 69 -3.84 -0.32 16.31
CA GLN A 69 -5.13 -0.35 15.60
C GLN A 69 -4.98 0.07 14.14
N ALA A 70 -4.23 1.14 13.86
CA ALA A 70 -3.93 1.56 12.49
C ALA A 70 -3.24 0.46 11.69
N LEU A 71 -2.25 -0.22 12.30
CA LEU A 71 -1.55 -1.34 11.68
C LEU A 71 -2.48 -2.53 11.44
N SER A 72 -3.31 -2.92 12.42
CA SER A 72 -4.30 -3.98 12.24
C SER A 72 -5.31 -3.68 11.14
N THR A 73 -5.80 -2.44 11.03
CA THR A 73 -6.71 -2.02 9.95
C THR A 73 -6.02 -2.06 8.59
N ALA A 74 -4.77 -1.59 8.48
CA ALA A 74 -4.01 -1.65 7.23
C ALA A 74 -3.72 -3.09 6.79
N VAL A 75 -3.37 -3.98 7.74
CA VAL A 75 -3.17 -5.41 7.45
C VAL A 75 -4.49 -6.07 7.05
N ALA A 76 -5.59 -5.81 7.75
CA ALA A 76 -6.91 -6.33 7.38
C ALA A 76 -7.38 -5.85 6.00
N ALA A 77 -7.03 -4.62 5.61
CA ALA A 77 -7.36 -4.07 4.29
C ALA A 77 -6.54 -4.70 3.16
N THR A 78 -5.32 -5.15 3.44
CA THR A 78 -4.40 -5.74 2.44
C THR A 78 -4.48 -7.27 2.39
N VAL A 79 -4.77 -7.93 3.51
CA VAL A 79 -5.01 -9.38 3.60
C VAL A 79 -6.48 -9.65 3.27
N GLY A 80 -6.78 -9.66 1.97
CA GLY A 80 -8.10 -10.00 1.44
C GLY A 80 -8.12 -11.34 0.68
N VAL A 81 -9.28 -11.67 0.11
CA VAL A 81 -9.53 -12.87 -0.72
C VAL A 81 -8.54 -13.00 -1.89
N GLY A 82 -7.87 -11.92 -2.30
CA GLY A 82 -6.84 -11.95 -3.35
C GLY A 82 -5.53 -12.67 -3.00
N ASN A 83 -5.31 -13.08 -1.74
CA ASN A 83 -4.16 -13.88 -1.29
C ASN A 83 -4.50 -15.35 -0.96
N ILE A 84 -5.78 -15.74 -1.05
CA ILE A 84 -6.26 -17.13 -0.96
C ILE A 84 -6.38 -17.71 -2.37
#